data_AF-A0AAW9KN52-F1
#
_entry.id   AF-A0AAW9KN52-F1
#
_cell.length_a   1.000
_cell.length_b   1.000
_cell.length_c   1.000
_cell.angle_alpha   90.00
_cell.angle_beta   90.00
_cell.angle_gamma   90.00
#
_symmetry.space_group_name_H-M   'P 1'
#
loop_
_entity.id
_entity.type
_entity.pdbx_description
1 polymer ?
#
loop_
_entity_poly.entity_id
_entity_poly.type
_entity_poly.pdbx_seq_one_letter_code
_entity_poly.pdbx_strand_id
1 'polypeptide(L)'
;MGLLLAMTFFTFGTIVGKLIPSIHAYAWMIIGVAAAKILGILPKKFEQAAQQWGQFVMTNLTSALLVGIGISMIDLKAVAESISPLYLVLVFVVIAGVTIGAGVGGKLVGFYPIESSLTAGLCTTNMGGT
;
A
#
# COMPACT_ATOMS: atom_id res chain seq x y z
N MET A 1 6.12 -21.02 -7.24
CA MET A 1 4.72 -21.19 -6.81
C MET A 1 4.13 -19.96 -6.13
N GLY A 2 4.79 -19.35 -5.13
CA GLY A 2 4.30 -18.11 -4.51
C GLY A 2 4.09 -16.95 -5.49
N LEU A 3 5.06 -16.73 -6.39
CA LEU A 3 4.95 -15.75 -7.48
C LEU A 3 3.73 -15.99 -8.38
N LEU A 4 3.50 -17.24 -8.80
CA LEU A 4 2.36 -17.59 -9.65
C LEU A 4 1.04 -17.29 -8.95
N LEU A 5 0.93 -17.58 -7.65
CA LEU A 5 -0.27 -17.27 -6.87
C LEU A 5 -0.51 -15.75 -6.82
N ALA A 6 0.54 -14.97 -6.56
CA ALA A 6 0.45 -13.51 -6.55
C ALA A 6 0.01 -12.94 -7.92
N MET A 7 0.60 -13.46 -9.00
CA MET A 7 0.21 -13.07 -10.37
C MET A 7 -1.24 -13.44 -10.68
N THR A 8 -1.71 -14.64 -10.30
CA THR A 8 -3.10 -15.05 -10.52
C THR A 8 -4.10 -14.13 -9.83
N PHE A 9 -3.87 -13.78 -8.55
CA PHE A 9 -4.75 -12.85 -7.85
C PHE A 9 -4.70 -11.43 -8.40
N PHE A 10 -3.53 -10.99 -8.87
CA PHE A 10 -3.41 -9.69 -9.54
C PHE A 10 -4.15 -9.68 -10.88
N THR A 11 -3.98 -10.71 -11.71
CA THR A 11 -4.73 -10.87 -12.96
C THR A 11 -6.23 -10.92 -12.70
N PHE A 12 -6.67 -11.65 -11.67
CA PHE A 12 -8.07 -11.64 -11.24
C PHE A 12 -8.55 -10.23 -10.88
N GLY A 13 -7.82 -9.50 -10.03
CA GLY A 13 -8.16 -8.14 -9.63
C GLY A 13 -8.24 -7.16 -10.81
N THR A 14 -7.35 -7.30 -11.80
CA THR A 14 -7.38 -6.47 -13.02
C THR A 14 -8.54 -6.81 -13.96
N ILE A 15 -8.93 -8.09 -14.06
CA ILE A 15 -10.11 -8.50 -14.83
C ILE A 15 -11.37 -7.91 -14.19
N VAL A 16 -11.53 -8.05 -12.87
CA VAL A 16 -12.69 -7.51 -12.15
C VAL A 16 -12.70 -5.98 -12.21
N GLY A 17 -11.54 -5.34 -12.07
CA GLY A 17 -11.42 -3.88 -12.19
C GLY A 17 -11.80 -3.35 -13.57
N LYS A 18 -11.64 -4.13 -14.64
CA LYS A 18 -12.13 -3.75 -15.98
C LYS A 18 -13.66 -3.86 -16.11
N LEU A 19 -14.28 -4.78 -15.37
CA LEU A 19 -15.74 -4.94 -15.35
C LEU A 19 -16.43 -3.90 -14.48
N ILE A 20 -15.80 -3.50 -13.36
CA ILE A 20 -16.29 -2.49 -12.42
C ILE A 20 -15.21 -1.40 -12.26
N PRO A 21 -15.16 -0.42 -13.17
CA PRO A 21 -14.06 0.56 -13.27
C PRO A 21 -14.04 1.60 -12.13
N SER A 22 -15.06 1.66 -11.28
CA SER A 22 -15.12 2.60 -10.16
C SER A 22 -14.11 2.31 -9.04
N ILE A 23 -13.55 1.10 -8.99
CA ILE A 23 -12.65 0.65 -7.93
C ILE A 23 -11.33 0.18 -8.53
N HIS A 24 -10.21 0.63 -7.95
CA HIS A 24 -8.88 0.30 -8.43
C HIS A 24 -8.58 -1.21 -8.33
N ALA A 25 -7.80 -1.75 -9.27
CA ALA A 25 -7.53 -3.18 -9.39
C ALA A 25 -6.88 -3.80 -8.13
N TYR A 26 -6.01 -3.05 -7.42
CA TYR A 26 -5.42 -3.52 -6.16
C TYR A 26 -6.45 -3.77 -5.07
N ALA A 27 -7.54 -2.98 -4.99
CA ALA A 27 -8.59 -3.21 -4.01
C ALA A 27 -9.33 -4.53 -4.29
N TRP A 28 -9.65 -4.81 -5.55
CA TRP A 28 -10.24 -6.09 -5.96
C TRP A 28 -9.33 -7.29 -5.69
N MET A 29 -8.02 -7.13 -5.90
CA MET A 29 -7.03 -8.14 -5.55
C MET A 29 -7.04 -8.44 -4.04
N ILE A 30 -7.00 -7.40 -3.18
CA ILE A 30 -7.00 -7.56 -1.71
C ILE A 30 -8.28 -8.28 -1.26
N ILE A 31 -9.44 -7.87 -1.76
CA ILE A 31 -10.73 -8.51 -1.46
C ILE A 31 -10.72 -9.98 -1.89
N GLY A 32 -10.21 -10.28 -3.09
CA GLY A 32 -10.12 -11.65 -3.60
C GLY A 32 -9.22 -12.55 -2.76
N VAL A 33 -8.05 -12.06 -2.35
CA VAL A 33 -7.13 -12.79 -1.46
C VAL A 33 -7.75 -13.01 -0.09
N ALA A 34 -8.39 -11.99 0.49
CA ALA A 34 -9.06 -12.09 1.78
C ALA A 34 -10.23 -13.11 1.74
N ALA A 35 -11.05 -13.07 0.69
CA ALA A 35 -12.12 -14.04 0.48
C ALA A 35 -11.58 -15.47 0.35
N ALA A 36 -10.54 -15.69 -0.45
CA ALA A 36 -9.92 -17.00 -0.60
C ALA A 36 -9.35 -17.54 0.73
N LYS A 37 -8.81 -16.65 1.58
CA LYS A 37 -8.31 -16.98 2.92
C LYS A 37 -9.43 -17.35 3.89
N ILE A 38 -10.53 -16.58 3.90
CA ILE A 38 -11.68 -16.81 4.79
C ILE A 38 -12.41 -18.11 4.40
N LEU A 39 -12.58 -18.37 3.10
CA LEU A 39 -13.23 -19.57 2.58
C LEU A 39 -12.37 -20.84 2.68
N GLY A 40 -11.09 -20.70 3.06
CA GLY A 40 -10.18 -21.84 3.22
C GLY A 40 -9.88 -22.59 1.91
N ILE A 41 -10.02 -21.93 0.76
CA ILE A 41 -9.85 -22.54 -0.58
C ILE A 41 -8.38 -22.92 -0.82
N LEU A 42 -7.45 -22.18 -0.22
CA LEU A 42 -6.01 -22.37 -0.45
C LEU A 42 -5.37 -23.31 0.59
N PRO A 43 -4.72 -24.40 0.15
CA PRO A 43 -3.93 -25.23 1.05
C PRO A 43 -2.76 -24.46 1.69
N LYS A 44 -2.48 -24.74 2.97
CA LYS A 44 -1.40 -24.08 3.76
C LYS A 44 -0.04 -24.03 3.05
N LYS A 45 0.30 -25.05 2.25
CA LYS A 45 1.55 -25.09 1.47
C LYS A 45 1.66 -23.92 0.48
N PHE A 46 0.56 -23.53 -0.16
CA PHE A 46 0.55 -22.42 -1.11
C PHE A 46 0.59 -21.06 -0.40
N GLU A 47 -0.06 -20.95 0.76
CA GLU A 47 0.03 -19.75 1.60
C GLU A 47 1.46 -19.48 2.07
N GLN A 48 2.14 -20.52 2.55
CA GLN A 48 3.55 -20.44 2.95
C GLN A 48 4.45 -20.07 1.78
N ALA A 49 4.24 -20.67 0.60
CA ALA A 49 5.00 -20.33 -0.60
C ALA A 49 4.78 -18.86 -1.03
N ALA A 50 3.56 -18.33 -0.88
CA ALA A 50 3.26 -16.93 -1.16
C ALA A 50 3.89 -15.99 -0.13
N GLN A 51 3.86 -16.35 1.16
CA GLN A 51 4.53 -15.60 2.22
C GLN A 51 6.05 -15.56 2.01
N GLN A 52 6.67 -16.69 1.67
CA GLN A 52 8.10 -16.78 1.37
C GLN A 52 8.47 -15.92 0.16
N TRP A 53 7.65 -15.94 -0.90
CA TRP A 53 7.83 -15.06 -2.04
C TRP A 53 7.74 -13.58 -1.64
N GLY A 54 6.73 -13.19 -0.86
CA GLY A 54 6.58 -11.83 -0.35
C GLY A 54 7.79 -11.38 0.48
N GLN A 55 8.27 -12.24 1.38
CA GLN A 55 9.46 -11.96 2.18
C GLN A 55 10.71 -11.81 1.31
N PHE A 56 10.88 -12.67 0.30
CA PHE A 56 11.99 -12.56 -0.64
C PHE A 56 12.01 -11.20 -1.34
N VAL A 57 10.85 -10.72 -1.81
CA VAL A 57 10.71 -9.40 -2.43
C VAL A 57 11.06 -8.30 -1.43
N MET A 58 10.49 -8.34 -0.22
CA MET A 58 10.74 -7.33 0.81
C MET A 58 12.21 -7.27 1.26
N THR A 59 12.91 -8.40 1.30
CA THR A 59 14.30 -8.44 1.77
C THR A 59 15.31 -8.14 0.67
N ASN A 60 15.09 -8.61 -0.56
CA ASN A 60 16.12 -8.53 -1.62
C ASN A 60 15.82 -7.48 -2.69
N LEU A 61 14.54 -7.20 -2.96
CA LEU A 61 14.12 -6.35 -4.07
C LEU A 61 13.68 -4.95 -3.64
N THR A 62 13.39 -4.71 -2.36
CA THR A 62 12.99 -3.40 -1.85
C THR A 62 14.01 -2.30 -2.21
N SER A 63 15.31 -2.56 -2.09
CA SER A 63 16.32 -1.56 -2.44
C SER A 63 16.28 -1.20 -3.93
N ALA A 64 16.13 -2.20 -4.80
CA ALA A 64 16.01 -1.97 -6.25
C ALA A 64 14.69 -1.24 -6.58
N LEU A 65 13.60 -1.59 -5.90
CA LEU A 65 12.30 -0.94 -6.04
C LEU A 65 12.37 0.55 -5.64
N LEU A 66 12.98 0.86 -4.49
CA LEU A 66 13.14 2.23 -4.01
C LEU A 66 13.95 3.10 -4.99
N VAL A 67 15.01 2.55 -5.59
CA VAL A 67 15.77 3.24 -6.66
C VAL A 67 14.89 3.45 -7.89
N GLY A 68 14.12 2.44 -8.31
CA GLY A 68 13.20 2.54 -9.43
C GLY A 68 12.11 3.61 -9.26
N ILE A 69 11.52 3.69 -8.06
CA ILE A 69 10.52 4.72 -7.72
C ILE A 69 11.18 6.10 -7.73
N GLY A 70 12.37 6.24 -7.15
CA GLY A 70 13.09 7.52 -7.12
C GLY A 70 13.39 8.07 -8.50
N ILE A 71 13.70 7.21 -9.48
CA ILE A 71 13.98 7.63 -10.85
C ILE A 71 12.69 7.88 -11.65
N SER A 72 11.64 7.07 -11.45
CA SER A 72 10.45 7.11 -12.31
C SER A 72 9.33 8.03 -11.82
N MET A 73 9.19 8.21 -10.50
CA MET A 73 8.05 8.90 -9.89
C MET A 73 8.40 10.26 -9.30
N ILE A 74 9.68 10.52 -8.98
CA ILE A 74 10.10 11.78 -8.37
C ILE A 74 10.67 12.72 -9.43
N ASP A 75 9.88 13.72 -9.82
CA ASP A 75 10.39 14.86 -10.59
C ASP A 75 11.08 15.86 -9.65
N LEU A 76 12.41 15.74 -9.57
CA LEU A 76 13.25 16.62 -8.74
C LEU A 76 13.12 18.10 -9.11
N LYS A 77 12.80 18.41 -10.37
CA LYS A 77 12.61 19.79 -10.82
C LYS A 77 11.30 20.35 -10.27
N ALA A 78 10.21 19.59 -10.42
CA ALA A 78 8.91 19.98 -9.85
C ALA A 78 8.97 20.11 -8.32
N VAL A 79 9.70 19.20 -7.64
CA VAL A 79 9.94 19.30 -6.20
C VAL A 79 10.67 20.60 -5.87
N ALA A 80 11.79 20.90 -6.55
CA ALA A 80 12.58 22.10 -6.28
C ALA A 80 11.77 23.40 -6.49
N GLU A 81 10.97 23.47 -7.56
CA GLU A 81 10.10 24.62 -7.86
C GLU A 81 8.95 24.79 -6.86
N SER A 82 8.49 23.68 -6.25
CA SER A 82 7.42 23.70 -5.25
C SER A 82 7.86 24.13 -3.85
N ILE A 83 9.18 24.22 -3.59
CA ILE A 83 9.72 24.59 -2.28
C ILE A 83 9.47 26.07 -2.02
N SER A 84 8.38 26.34 -1.31
CA SER A 84 8.08 27.65 -0.73
C SER A 84 7.82 27.53 0.77
N PRO A 85 8.14 28.56 1.58
CA PRO A 85 7.91 28.52 3.03
C PRO A 85 6.46 28.19 3.39
N LEU A 86 5.48 28.73 2.64
CA LEU A 86 4.07 28.47 2.86
C LEU A 86 3.70 27.00 2.57
N TYR A 87 4.21 26.44 1.47
CA TYR A 87 3.96 25.05 1.11
C TYR A 87 4.52 24.07 2.15
N LEU A 88 5.71 24.35 2.68
CA LEU A 88 6.31 23.52 3.75
C LEU A 88 5.46 23.52 5.03
N VAL A 89 4.93 24.68 5.42
CA VAL A 89 4.02 24.78 6.58
C VAL A 89 2.73 23.99 6.33
N LEU A 90 2.14 24.11 5.14
CA LEU A 90 0.93 23.36 4.77
C LEU A 90 1.15 21.85 4.84
N VAL A 91 2.25 21.35 4.27
CA VAL A 91 2.60 19.92 4.31
C VAL A 91 2.76 19.44 5.76
N PHE A 92 3.46 20.21 6.60
CA PHE A 92 3.63 19.86 8.01
C PHE A 92 2.30 19.78 8.77
N VAL A 93 1.41 20.76 8.56
CA VAL A 93 0.10 20.79 9.21
C VAL A 93 -0.77 19.61 8.76
N VAL A 94 -0.78 19.27 7.47
CA VAL A 94 -1.54 18.13 6.94
C VAL A 94 -1.01 16.81 7.52
N ILE A 95 0.31 16.59 7.50
CA ILE A 95 0.91 15.36 8.05
C ILE A 95 0.62 15.25 9.54
N ALA A 96 0.77 16.33 10.31
CA ALA A 96 0.47 16.34 11.75
C ALA A 96 -1.02 16.06 12.01
N GLY A 97 -1.91 16.74 11.28
CA GLY A 97 -3.36 16.59 11.41
C GLY A 97 -3.84 15.17 11.10
N VAL A 98 -3.36 14.59 10.00
CA VAL A 98 -3.71 13.22 9.60
C VAL A 98 -3.12 12.19 10.57
N THR A 99 -1.87 12.38 11.03
CA THR A 99 -1.22 11.47 12.00
C THR A 99 -1.99 11.45 13.32
N ILE A 100 -2.33 12.62 13.87
CA ILE A 100 -3.08 12.74 15.12
C ILE A 100 -4.52 12.25 14.94
N GLY A 101 -5.19 12.65 13.85
CA GLY A 101 -6.56 12.26 13.55
C GLY A 101 -6.71 10.74 13.41
N ALA A 102 -5.84 10.09 12.65
CA ALA A 102 -5.84 8.64 12.49
C ALA A 102 -5.43 7.91 13.78
N GLY A 103 -4.51 8.46 14.56
CA GLY A 103 -4.09 7.87 15.85
C GLY A 103 -5.19 7.92 16.91
N VAL A 104 -5.86 9.07 17.05
CA VAL A 104 -6.99 9.24 17.96
C VAL A 104 -8.19 8.42 17.49
N GLY A 105 -8.54 8.50 16.20
CA GLY A 105 -9.63 7.73 15.61
C GLY A 105 -9.41 6.22 15.75
N GLY A 106 -8.19 5.75 15.46
CA GLY A 106 -7.78 4.36 15.65
C GLY A 106 -7.93 3.89 17.11
N LYS A 107 -7.52 4.73 18.06
CA LYS A 107 -7.69 4.44 19.49
C LYS A 107 -9.16 4.27 19.89
N LEU A 108 -10.05 5.10 19.34
CA LEU A 108 -11.49 5.05 19.64
C LEU A 108 -12.16 3.75 19.16
N VAL A 109 -11.69 3.18 18.05
CA VAL A 109 -12.18 1.89 17.53
C VAL A 109 -11.43 0.68 18.09
N GLY A 110 -10.48 0.89 19.01
CA GLY A 110 -9.73 -0.17 19.68
C GLY A 110 -8.42 -0.60 19.00
N PHE A 111 -7.95 0.12 17.98
CA PHE A 111 -6.65 -0.12 17.37
C PHE A 111 -5.50 0.57 18.11
N TYR A 112 -4.28 0.08 17.90
CA TYR A 112 -3.07 0.73 18.43
C TYR A 112 -2.89 2.10 17.77
N PRO A 113 -2.77 3.20 18.55
CA PRO A 113 -2.70 4.55 18.01
C PRO A 113 -1.55 4.72 17.00
N ILE A 114 -0.38 4.13 17.27
CA ILE A 114 0.80 4.24 16.41
C ILE A 114 0.60 3.53 15.06
N GLU A 115 0.09 2.30 15.07
CA GLU A 115 -0.19 1.55 13.83
C GLU A 115 -1.30 2.23 13.02
N SER A 116 -2.31 2.77 13.70
CA SER A 116 -3.40 3.50 13.07
C SER A 116 -2.92 4.79 12.40
N SER A 117 -2.06 5.55 13.08
CA SER A 117 -1.40 6.74 12.51
C SER A 117 -0.56 6.40 11.29
N LEU A 118 0.12 5.25 11.27
CA LEU A 118 0.93 4.83 10.14
C LEU A 118 0.07 4.37 8.96
N THR A 119 -0.83 3.41 9.16
CA THR A 119 -1.59 2.76 8.09
C THR A 119 -2.74 3.62 7.58
N ALA A 120 -3.56 4.18 8.47
CA ALA A 120 -4.72 5.00 8.07
C ALA A 120 -4.37 6.49 7.91
N GLY A 121 -3.21 6.92 8.41
CA GLY A 121 -2.73 8.28 8.28
C GLY A 121 -1.64 8.42 7.21
N LEU A 122 -0.39 8.14 7.59
CA LEU A 122 0.79 8.42 6.76
C LEU A 122 0.77 7.70 5.40
N CYS A 123 0.32 6.45 5.35
CA CYS A 123 0.18 5.69 4.10
C CYS A 123 -0.94 6.21 3.17
N THR A 124 -1.80 7.13 3.62
CA THR A 124 -2.80 7.80 2.76
C THR A 124 -2.30 9.13 2.20
N THR A 125 -1.26 9.70 2.82
CA THR A 125 -0.63 10.96 2.43
C THR A 125 0.68 10.78 1.68
N ASN A 126 1.10 9.54 1.41
CA ASN A 126 2.27 9.25 0.59
C ASN A 126 1.89 9.20 -0.91
N MET A 127 2.86 8.97 -1.80
CA MET A 127 2.65 8.80 -3.24
C MET A 127 1.96 7.47 -3.63
N GLY A 128 1.08 6.93 -2.78
CA GLY A 128 0.31 5.72 -3.06
C GLY A 128 1.17 4.45 -3.12
N GLY A 129 0.68 3.44 -3.85
CA GLY A 129 1.28 2.11 -3.98
C GLY A 129 2.51 2.05 -4.89
N THR A 130 3.40 3.04 -4.79
CA THR A 130 4.79 2.93 -5.26
C THR A 130 5.56 1.94 -4.41
#